data_AF-A0A1B3X6X8-F1
#
_entry.id   AF-A0A1B3X6X8-F1
#
_cell.length_a   1.000
_cell.length_b   1.000
_cell.length_c   1.000
_cell.angle_alpha   90.00
_cell.angle_beta   90.00
_cell.angle_gamma   90.00
#
_symmetry.space_group_name_H-M   'P 1'
#
loop_
_entity.id
_entity.type
_entity.pdbx_description
1 polymer ?
#
loop_
_entity_poly.entity_id
_entity_poly.type
_entity_poly.pdbx_seq_one_letter_code
_entity_poly.pdbx_strand_id
1 'polypeptide(L)'
;MLAALCASLLTGCSSTLATEGSDPYTADDVIEMVEKEFSSCNPQLVLEETQTEKEKPFERRIYVLRDTANDFTFSCSAVVRRPTLPRPGAERNTNAFFQYAAGYAAHLNAAIGRVAEEYGFRAATTEEAEALIHSGAKRKHLDREVSLFDEGDFIFVTDGARGADLAAVCKKLHALYRPNGDGTVLSALYGRKITFYYLPPNETDRTRAVFIAFFTLKGPNDWAATLADNPGSSSNEKDVTALEQNLARYFDNCLRNAR
;
A
#
# COMPACT_ATOMS: atom_id res chain seq x y z
N MET A 1 -32.12 25.49 -36.66
CA MET A 1 -31.99 25.53 -35.18
C MET A 1 -32.81 24.37 -34.61
N LEU A 2 -32.26 23.71 -33.59
CA LEU A 2 -32.77 22.52 -32.86
C LEU A 2 -32.65 21.16 -33.57
N ALA A 3 -31.51 20.49 -33.33
CA ALA A 3 -31.45 19.12 -32.81
C ALA A 3 -29.98 18.72 -32.55
N ALA A 4 -29.22 19.60 -31.89
CA ALA A 4 -27.88 19.30 -31.37
C ALA A 4 -27.99 19.30 -29.84
N LEU A 5 -28.61 18.25 -29.29
CA LEU A 5 -28.88 18.08 -27.86
C LEU A 5 -29.22 16.62 -27.54
N CYS A 6 -28.37 15.68 -27.98
CA CYS A 6 -28.43 14.27 -27.57
C CYS A 6 -27.02 13.65 -27.41
N ALA A 7 -26.02 14.43 -27.00
CA ALA A 7 -24.63 13.95 -26.80
C ALA A 7 -24.11 14.11 -25.36
N SER A 8 -24.97 14.49 -24.43
CA SER A 8 -24.63 14.66 -23.02
C SER A 8 -25.74 14.03 -22.19
N LEU A 9 -25.38 13.12 -21.27
CA LEU A 9 -26.23 12.42 -20.27
C LEU A 9 -26.42 10.90 -20.46
N LEU A 10 -25.34 10.16 -20.79
CA LEU A 10 -25.23 8.73 -20.46
C LEU A 10 -23.87 8.40 -19.81
N THR A 11 -23.33 9.30 -18.97
CA THR A 11 -22.26 8.94 -18.02
C THR A 11 -22.92 8.34 -16.79
N GLY A 12 -23.45 7.12 -16.96
CA GLY A 12 -24.18 6.41 -15.92
C GLY A 12 -23.68 4.97 -15.88
N CYS A 13 -22.83 4.67 -14.90
CA CYS A 13 -22.38 3.34 -14.51
C CYS A 13 -22.08 2.41 -15.69
N SER A 14 -20.86 2.50 -16.25
CA SER A 14 -20.39 1.50 -17.20
C SER A 14 -20.54 0.09 -16.63
N SER A 15 -21.43 -0.70 -17.24
CA SER A 15 -21.69 -2.07 -16.80
C SER A 15 -20.40 -2.90 -16.89
N THR A 16 -20.13 -3.69 -15.85
CA THR A 16 -19.04 -4.66 -15.85
C THR A 16 -19.22 -5.72 -16.94
N LEU A 17 -20.46 -6.02 -17.35
CA LEU A 17 -20.74 -6.99 -18.41
C LEU A 17 -20.44 -6.39 -19.78
N ALA A 18 -19.74 -7.15 -20.61
CA ALA A 18 -19.28 -6.72 -21.93
C ALA A 18 -19.32 -7.84 -22.96
N THR A 19 -19.11 -7.47 -24.22
CA THR A 19 -18.79 -8.38 -25.32
C THR A 19 -17.32 -8.21 -25.71
N GLU A 20 -16.74 -9.16 -26.43
CA GLU A 20 -15.32 -9.13 -26.81
C GLU A 20 -14.93 -7.90 -27.66
N GLY A 21 -15.91 -7.28 -28.34
CA GLY A 21 -15.75 -6.05 -29.13
C GLY A 21 -16.19 -4.77 -28.42
N SER A 22 -16.59 -4.86 -27.16
CA SER A 22 -16.89 -3.67 -26.33
C SER A 22 -15.62 -2.88 -26.05
N ASP A 23 -15.79 -1.59 -25.74
CA ASP A 23 -14.70 -0.76 -25.22
C ASP A 23 -14.45 -1.06 -23.74
N PRO A 24 -13.21 -0.95 -23.24
CA PRO A 24 -12.92 -0.97 -21.80
C PRO A 24 -13.53 0.24 -21.09
N TYR A 25 -13.39 0.32 -19.75
CA TYR A 25 -13.76 1.54 -19.02
C TYR A 25 -13.05 2.76 -19.62
N THR A 26 -13.78 3.87 -19.76
CA THR A 26 -13.20 5.16 -20.15
C THR A 26 -12.34 5.73 -19.01
N ALA A 27 -11.56 6.76 -19.30
CA ALA A 27 -10.80 7.45 -18.25
C ALA A 27 -11.73 8.05 -17.19
N ASP A 28 -12.85 8.67 -17.60
CA ASP A 28 -13.83 9.25 -16.69
C ASP A 28 -14.48 8.20 -15.78
N ASP A 29 -14.83 7.01 -16.32
CA ASP A 29 -15.31 5.90 -15.50
C ASP A 29 -14.27 5.50 -14.44
N VAL A 30 -13.00 5.41 -14.84
CA VAL A 30 -11.90 5.04 -13.92
C VAL A 30 -11.70 6.09 -12.84
N ILE A 31 -11.74 7.38 -13.21
CA ILE A 31 -11.65 8.49 -12.27
C ILE A 31 -12.79 8.41 -11.24
N GLU A 32 -14.05 8.32 -11.69
CA GLU A 32 -15.21 8.25 -10.79
C GLU A 32 -15.12 7.04 -9.84
N MET A 33 -14.72 5.88 -10.37
CA MET A 33 -14.54 4.67 -9.56
C MET A 33 -13.48 4.87 -8.46
N VAL A 34 -12.31 5.43 -8.81
CA VAL A 34 -11.21 5.63 -7.85
C VAL A 34 -11.56 6.71 -6.83
N GLU A 35 -12.12 7.84 -7.25
CA GLU A 35 -12.49 8.93 -6.32
C GLU A 35 -13.55 8.49 -5.32
N LYS A 36 -14.49 7.65 -5.75
CA LYS A 36 -15.50 7.06 -4.88
C LYS A 36 -14.89 6.06 -3.90
N GLU A 37 -14.12 5.09 -4.40
CA GLU A 37 -13.52 4.03 -3.58
C GLU A 37 -12.55 4.59 -2.55
N PHE A 38 -11.73 5.57 -2.93
CA PHE A 38 -10.71 6.18 -2.07
C PHE A 38 -11.13 7.54 -1.52
N SER A 39 -12.42 7.80 -1.37
CA SER A 39 -12.96 9.10 -0.90
C SER A 39 -12.32 9.61 0.39
N SER A 40 -11.93 8.71 1.30
CA SER A 40 -11.21 9.07 2.55
C SER A 40 -9.83 9.70 2.33
N CYS A 41 -9.20 9.43 1.18
CA CYS A 41 -7.95 10.04 0.72
C CYS A 41 -8.17 11.41 0.05
N ASN A 42 -9.42 11.81 -0.17
CA ASN A 42 -9.82 13.03 -0.88
C ASN A 42 -9.07 13.26 -2.22
N PRO A 43 -9.03 12.26 -3.13
CA PRO A 43 -8.36 12.40 -4.43
C PRO A 43 -9.00 13.48 -5.30
N GLN A 44 -8.18 14.08 -6.17
CA GLN A 44 -8.63 14.95 -7.27
C GLN A 44 -7.91 14.55 -8.55
N LEU A 45 -8.52 13.63 -9.30
CA LEU A 45 -7.84 12.97 -10.42
C LEU A 45 -8.02 13.72 -11.73
N VAL A 46 -6.93 13.84 -12.48
CA VAL A 46 -6.92 14.37 -13.85
C VAL A 46 -6.24 13.38 -14.79
N LEU A 47 -6.77 13.24 -15.99
CA LEU A 47 -6.16 12.45 -17.05
C LEU A 47 -5.00 13.22 -17.69
N GLU A 48 -3.82 12.62 -17.73
CA GLU A 48 -2.64 13.17 -18.40
C GLU A 48 -2.39 12.52 -19.76
N GLU A 49 -2.48 11.18 -19.84
CA GLU A 49 -2.20 10.43 -21.06
C GLU A 49 -3.14 9.23 -21.23
N THR A 50 -3.42 8.88 -22.49
CA THR A 50 -4.13 7.66 -22.87
C THR A 50 -3.37 6.93 -23.97
N GLN A 51 -3.20 5.63 -23.80
CA GLN A 51 -2.59 4.75 -24.79
C GLN A 51 -3.45 3.49 -25.00
N THR A 52 -3.57 3.04 -26.24
CA THR A 52 -4.10 1.71 -26.55
C THR A 52 -2.94 0.71 -26.55
N GLU A 53 -2.87 -0.17 -25.55
CA GLU A 53 -1.86 -1.25 -25.51
C GLU A 53 -2.24 -2.40 -26.43
N LYS A 54 -3.54 -2.68 -26.54
CA LYS A 54 -4.04 -3.79 -27.37
C LYS A 54 -5.37 -3.42 -28.01
N GLU A 55 -5.43 -3.57 -29.33
CA GLU A 55 -6.65 -3.42 -30.13
C GLU A 55 -7.66 -4.57 -29.94
N LYS A 56 -8.88 -4.37 -30.41
CA LYS A 56 -9.94 -5.39 -30.38
C LYS A 56 -9.56 -6.66 -31.17
N PRO A 57 -10.08 -7.84 -30.76
CA PRO A 57 -10.97 -8.08 -29.62
C PRO A 57 -10.23 -8.13 -28.28
N PHE A 58 -10.96 -7.89 -27.19
CA PHE A 58 -10.42 -7.75 -25.82
C PHE A 58 -9.41 -6.61 -25.74
N GLU A 59 -9.89 -5.41 -26.06
CA GLU A 59 -9.11 -4.19 -26.06
C GLU A 59 -8.59 -3.86 -24.65
N ARG A 60 -7.41 -3.24 -24.61
CA ARG A 60 -6.78 -2.75 -23.40
C ARG A 60 -6.25 -1.34 -23.64
N ARG A 61 -6.63 -0.44 -22.74
CA ARG A 61 -6.12 0.92 -22.64
C ARG A 61 -5.32 1.10 -21.37
N ILE A 62 -4.31 1.95 -21.45
CA ILE A 62 -3.52 2.45 -20.34
C ILE A 62 -3.86 3.93 -20.18
N TYR A 63 -4.07 4.34 -18.93
CA TYR A 63 -4.29 5.73 -18.54
C TYR A 63 -3.20 6.15 -17.56
N VAL A 64 -2.63 7.32 -17.79
CA VAL A 64 -1.78 8.02 -16.80
C VAL A 64 -2.65 9.07 -16.14
N LEU A 65 -2.84 8.94 -14.83
CA LEU A 65 -3.68 9.81 -14.02
C LEU A 65 -2.83 10.49 -12.95
N ARG A 66 -3.10 11.78 -12.71
CA ARG A 66 -2.49 12.55 -11.63
C ARG A 66 -3.52 12.88 -10.56
N ASP A 67 -3.22 12.55 -9.32
CA ASP A 67 -3.93 13.07 -8.16
C ASP A 67 -3.34 14.42 -7.77
N THR A 68 -4.07 15.49 -8.05
CA THR A 68 -3.63 16.86 -7.79
C THR A 68 -3.72 17.26 -6.32
N ALA A 69 -4.55 16.58 -5.52
CA ALA A 69 -4.68 16.85 -4.09
C ALA A 69 -3.53 16.22 -3.29
N ASN A 70 -3.14 15.00 -3.66
CA ASN A 70 -2.07 14.23 -2.99
C ASN A 70 -0.72 14.31 -3.72
N ASP A 71 -0.68 15.00 -4.86
CA ASP A 71 0.50 15.30 -5.68
C ASP A 71 1.34 14.08 -6.10
N PHE A 72 0.66 13.07 -6.67
CA PHE A 72 1.34 11.92 -7.28
C PHE A 72 0.67 11.50 -8.58
N THR A 73 1.42 10.76 -9.40
CA THR A 73 0.96 10.22 -10.68
C THR A 73 1.01 8.70 -10.64
N PHE A 74 0.04 8.04 -11.27
CA PHE A 74 0.01 6.60 -11.40
C PHE A 74 -0.51 6.19 -12.77
N SER A 75 -0.07 5.02 -13.24
CA SER A 75 -0.54 4.41 -14.48
C SER A 75 -1.45 3.24 -14.16
N CYS A 76 -2.60 3.17 -14.82
CA CYS A 76 -3.52 2.05 -14.67
C CYS A 76 -4.02 1.56 -16.03
N SER A 77 -4.57 0.35 -16.04
CA SER A 77 -5.13 -0.28 -17.22
C SER A 77 -6.63 -0.45 -17.08
N ALA A 78 -7.35 -0.28 -18.19
CA ALA A 78 -8.74 -0.68 -18.35
C ALA A 78 -8.81 -1.69 -19.50
N VAL A 79 -9.45 -2.83 -19.26
CA VAL A 79 -9.43 -3.98 -20.16
C VAL A 79 -10.83 -4.54 -20.37
N VAL A 80 -11.06 -5.10 -21.54
CA VAL A 80 -12.09 -6.13 -21.74
C VAL A 80 -11.41 -7.49 -21.70
N ARG A 81 -11.88 -8.39 -20.85
CA ARG A 81 -11.30 -9.74 -20.71
C ARG A 81 -12.37 -10.81 -20.66
N ARG A 82 -11.96 -12.07 -20.83
CA ARG A 82 -12.84 -13.21 -20.52
C ARG A 82 -13.12 -13.23 -19.01
N PRO A 83 -14.36 -13.55 -18.59
CA PRO A 83 -14.69 -13.68 -17.18
C PRO A 83 -13.83 -14.74 -16.49
N THR A 84 -13.54 -14.54 -15.20
CA THR A 84 -12.74 -15.48 -14.39
C THR A 84 -13.46 -16.82 -14.16
N LEU A 85 -14.80 -16.83 -14.23
CA LEU A 85 -15.63 -18.04 -14.17
C LEU A 85 -16.00 -18.52 -15.58
N PRO A 86 -16.30 -19.81 -15.80
CA PRO A 86 -16.76 -20.34 -17.09
C PRO A 86 -18.17 -19.83 -17.42
N ARG A 87 -18.27 -18.55 -17.74
CA ARG A 87 -19.46 -17.85 -18.21
C ARG A 87 -19.17 -17.35 -19.62
N PRO A 88 -20.11 -17.52 -20.57
CA PRO A 88 -19.95 -16.94 -21.89
C PRO A 88 -19.94 -15.40 -21.81
N GLY A 89 -19.20 -14.76 -22.72
CA GLY A 89 -19.13 -13.29 -22.83
C GLY A 89 -17.78 -12.71 -22.41
N ALA A 90 -17.78 -11.41 -22.13
CA ALA A 90 -16.63 -10.66 -21.66
C ALA A 90 -17.00 -9.78 -20.45
N GLU A 91 -15.99 -9.27 -19.76
CA GLU A 91 -16.16 -8.30 -18.68
C GLU A 91 -15.17 -7.15 -18.81
N ARG A 92 -15.59 -5.95 -18.41
CA ARG A 92 -14.69 -4.82 -18.18
C ARG A 92 -13.99 -5.01 -16.84
N ASN A 93 -12.69 -4.74 -16.81
CA ASN A 93 -11.92 -4.75 -15.57
C ASN A 93 -10.87 -3.63 -15.59
N THR A 94 -10.40 -3.24 -14.42
CA THR A 94 -9.31 -2.29 -14.24
C THR A 94 -8.45 -2.67 -13.05
N ASN A 95 -7.16 -2.32 -13.08
CA ASN A 95 -6.28 -2.40 -11.91
C ASN A 95 -6.11 -1.04 -11.20
N ALA A 96 -6.94 -0.04 -11.52
CA ALA A 96 -6.81 1.32 -11.00
C ALA A 96 -6.79 1.40 -9.47
N PHE A 97 -7.60 0.60 -8.76
CA PHE A 97 -7.60 0.62 -7.30
C PHE A 97 -6.26 0.21 -6.69
N PHE A 98 -5.64 -0.85 -7.22
CA PHE A 98 -4.32 -1.28 -6.77
C PHE A 98 -3.26 -0.22 -7.09
N GLN A 99 -3.29 0.33 -8.31
CA GLN A 99 -2.30 1.32 -8.76
C GLN A 99 -2.41 2.64 -8.00
N TYR A 100 -3.63 3.11 -7.74
CA TYR A 100 -3.87 4.28 -6.90
C TYR A 100 -3.39 4.03 -5.48
N ALA A 101 -3.74 2.88 -4.85
CA ALA A 101 -3.31 2.58 -3.50
C ALA A 101 -1.77 2.45 -3.38
N ALA A 102 -1.11 1.90 -4.40
CA ALA A 102 0.36 1.82 -4.46
C ALA A 102 1.00 3.21 -4.59
N GLY A 103 0.45 4.06 -5.47
CA GLY A 103 0.87 5.46 -5.61
C GLY A 103 0.65 6.25 -4.33
N TYR A 104 -0.49 6.05 -3.65
CA TYR A 104 -0.79 6.67 -2.37
C TYR A 104 0.21 6.20 -1.29
N ALA A 105 0.51 4.91 -1.20
CA ALA A 105 1.55 4.42 -0.28
C ALA A 105 2.92 5.05 -0.54
N ALA A 106 3.30 5.25 -1.81
CA ALA A 106 4.53 5.96 -2.16
C ALA A 106 4.48 7.44 -1.75
N HIS A 107 3.33 8.11 -1.93
CA HIS A 107 3.10 9.49 -1.48
C HIS A 107 3.30 9.63 0.05
N LEU A 108 2.92 8.61 0.83
CA LEU A 108 3.08 8.61 2.28
C LEU A 108 4.55 8.50 2.74
N ASN A 109 5.50 8.12 1.88
CA ASN A 109 6.89 7.85 2.28
C ASN A 109 7.54 9.02 3.03
N ALA A 110 7.32 10.26 2.58
CA ALA A 110 7.84 11.44 3.26
C ALA A 110 7.24 11.65 4.66
N ALA A 111 5.95 11.33 4.86
CA ALA A 111 5.30 11.39 6.16
C ALA A 111 5.79 10.27 7.09
N ILE A 112 5.99 9.07 6.55
CA ILE A 112 6.60 7.93 7.26
C ILE A 112 8.01 8.29 7.73
N GLY A 113 8.82 8.93 6.87
CA GLY A 113 10.13 9.45 7.21
C GLY A 113 10.10 10.40 8.40
N ARG A 114 9.22 11.41 8.37
CA ARG A 114 9.04 12.34 9.50
C ARG A 114 8.63 11.64 10.79
N VAL A 115 7.68 10.70 10.71
CA VAL A 115 7.27 9.90 11.87
C VAL A 115 8.45 9.10 12.43
N ALA A 116 9.29 8.50 11.59
CA ALA A 116 10.46 7.77 12.04
C ALA A 116 11.50 8.69 12.71
N GLU A 117 11.75 9.87 12.12
CA GLU A 117 12.69 10.87 12.63
C GLU A 117 12.31 11.41 14.01
N GLU A 118 11.03 11.55 14.33
CA GLU A 118 10.53 11.93 15.67
C GLU A 118 11.06 11.02 16.79
N TYR A 119 11.40 9.77 16.46
CA TYR A 119 11.94 8.77 17.39
C TYR A 119 13.43 8.47 17.17
N GLY A 120 14.12 9.28 16.35
CA GLY A 120 15.53 9.06 16.01
C GLY A 120 15.76 7.87 15.08
N PHE A 121 14.75 7.44 14.33
CA PHE A 121 14.84 6.39 13.33
C PHE A 121 14.92 6.97 11.92
N ARG A 122 15.16 6.10 10.94
CA ARG A 122 15.21 6.49 9.53
C ARG A 122 14.39 5.53 8.68
N ALA A 123 13.37 6.03 7.99
CA ALA A 123 12.68 5.26 6.97
C ALA A 123 13.51 5.22 5.68
N ALA A 124 13.44 4.10 4.94
CA ALA A 124 13.93 4.04 3.57
C ALA A 124 13.06 4.91 2.65
N THR A 125 13.65 5.53 1.64
CA THR A 125 12.86 6.11 0.55
C THR A 125 12.27 4.99 -0.32
N THR A 126 11.29 5.31 -1.16
CA THR A 126 10.70 4.34 -2.10
C THR A 126 11.78 3.71 -2.99
N GLU A 127 12.67 4.52 -3.55
CA GLU A 127 13.76 4.09 -4.43
C GLU A 127 14.79 3.24 -3.69
N GLU A 128 15.10 3.61 -2.45
CA GLU A 128 16.01 2.84 -1.61
C GLU A 128 15.41 1.49 -1.22
N ALA A 129 14.13 1.44 -0.85
CA ALA A 129 13.45 0.20 -0.53
C ALA A 129 13.43 -0.74 -1.75
N GLU A 130 13.15 -0.22 -2.94
CA GLU A 130 13.22 -0.99 -4.19
C GLU A 130 14.64 -1.51 -4.45
N ALA A 131 15.67 -0.68 -4.30
CA ALA A 131 17.06 -1.10 -4.46
C ALA A 131 17.46 -2.19 -3.45
N LEU A 132 16.99 -2.10 -2.21
CA LEU A 132 17.24 -3.08 -1.15
C LEU A 132 16.56 -4.42 -1.43
N ILE A 133 15.34 -4.41 -1.94
CA ILE A 133 14.63 -5.63 -2.38
C ILE A 133 15.42 -6.32 -3.50
N HIS A 134 15.93 -5.54 -4.47
CA HIS A 134 16.71 -6.06 -5.59
C HIS A 134 18.17 -6.41 -5.26
N SER A 135 18.68 -5.99 -4.10
CA SER A 135 20.06 -6.30 -3.67
C SER A 135 20.32 -7.80 -3.48
N GLY A 136 19.26 -8.60 -3.30
CA GLY A 136 19.38 -10.04 -3.05
C GLY A 136 19.88 -10.40 -1.64
N ALA A 137 20.07 -9.41 -0.75
CA ALA A 137 20.51 -9.63 0.62
C ALA A 137 19.63 -10.67 1.35
N LYS A 138 20.28 -11.59 2.06
CA LYS A 138 19.63 -12.72 2.74
C LYS A 138 19.83 -12.64 4.25
N ARG A 139 18.85 -13.16 4.98
CA ARG A 139 18.96 -13.43 6.42
C ARG A 139 18.66 -14.90 6.69
N LYS A 140 19.26 -15.43 7.75
CA LYS A 140 18.91 -16.74 8.27
C LYS A 140 17.64 -16.64 9.11
N HIS A 141 16.66 -17.48 8.81
CA HIS A 141 15.46 -17.65 9.63
C HIS A 141 15.25 -19.15 9.86
N LEU A 142 15.42 -19.59 11.10
CA LEU A 142 15.53 -21.02 11.45
C LEU A 142 16.63 -21.68 10.59
N ASP A 143 16.31 -22.74 9.86
CA ASP A 143 17.26 -23.47 9.00
C ASP A 143 17.19 -23.04 7.53
N ARG A 144 16.60 -21.88 7.23
CA ARG A 144 16.41 -21.38 5.86
C ARG A 144 17.02 -20.00 5.66
N GLU A 145 17.50 -19.76 4.45
CA GLU A 145 17.80 -18.41 3.98
C GLU A 145 16.57 -17.79 3.34
N VAL A 146 16.20 -16.60 3.81
CA VAL A 146 15.09 -15.81 3.28
C VAL A 146 15.60 -14.43 2.93
N SER A 147 14.88 -13.69 2.08
CA SER A 147 15.25 -12.31 1.77
C SER A 147 15.27 -11.45 3.04
N LEU A 148 16.29 -10.61 3.17
CA LEU A 148 16.38 -9.63 4.26
C LEU A 148 15.34 -8.51 4.05
N PHE A 149 15.16 -8.09 2.80
CA PHE A 149 14.18 -7.11 2.35
C PHE A 149 13.20 -7.79 1.40
N ASP A 150 11.90 -7.63 1.63
CA ASP A 150 10.85 -8.27 0.83
C ASP A 150 9.84 -7.27 0.28
N GLU A 151 9.06 -6.63 1.14
CA GLU A 151 8.00 -5.71 0.80
C GLU A 151 7.70 -4.78 1.98
N GLY A 152 6.96 -3.71 1.72
CA GLY A 152 6.52 -2.81 2.78
C GLY A 152 7.42 -1.61 2.97
N ASP A 153 7.35 -1.04 4.17
CA ASP A 153 8.18 0.07 4.61
C ASP A 153 9.34 -0.46 5.44
N PHE A 154 10.54 0.05 5.19
CA PHE A 154 11.75 -0.32 5.93
C PHE A 154 12.16 0.81 6.85
N ILE A 155 12.30 0.52 8.14
CA ILE A 155 12.68 1.49 9.16
C ILE A 155 13.96 1.01 9.83
N PHE A 156 15.01 1.81 9.72
CA PHE A 156 16.30 1.57 10.33
C PHE A 156 16.38 2.28 11.68
N VAL A 157 16.85 1.54 12.68
CA VAL A 157 17.05 2.04 14.04
C VAL A 157 18.49 1.81 14.46
N THR A 158 18.99 2.65 15.36
CA THR A 158 20.36 2.59 15.89
C THR A 158 20.36 2.23 17.37
N ASP A 159 21.52 2.34 18.00
CA ASP A 159 21.64 2.36 19.46
C ASP A 159 20.73 3.41 20.08
N GLY A 160 20.12 3.07 21.22
CA GLY A 160 19.16 3.93 21.92
C GLY A 160 17.68 3.66 21.59
N ALA A 161 17.38 2.93 20.50
CA ALA A 161 16.00 2.54 20.20
C ALA A 161 15.38 1.70 21.34
N ARG A 162 14.11 2.00 21.68
CA ARG A 162 13.33 1.26 22.68
C ARG A 162 12.09 0.67 22.02
N GLY A 163 11.63 -0.48 22.51
CA GLY A 163 10.46 -1.15 21.94
C GLY A 163 9.18 -0.31 22.01
N ALA A 164 9.05 0.55 23.03
CA ALA A 164 7.96 1.52 23.11
C ALA A 164 7.95 2.53 21.96
N ASP A 165 9.12 2.95 21.48
CA ASP A 165 9.25 3.88 20.35
C ASP A 165 8.84 3.19 19.04
N LEU A 166 9.26 1.93 18.83
CA LEU A 166 8.83 1.12 17.67
C LEU A 166 7.31 0.91 17.66
N ALA A 167 6.71 0.59 18.81
CA ALA A 167 5.26 0.42 18.94
C ALA A 167 4.50 1.73 18.67
N ALA A 168 5.02 2.87 19.13
CA ALA A 168 4.43 4.17 18.86
C ALA A 168 4.49 4.54 17.36
N VAL A 169 5.61 4.22 16.69
CA VAL A 169 5.72 4.35 15.23
C VAL A 169 4.67 3.49 14.54
N CYS A 170 4.52 2.21 14.89
CA CYS A 170 3.47 1.34 14.31
C CYS A 170 2.07 1.95 14.41
N LYS A 171 1.72 2.53 15.56
CA LYS A 171 0.42 3.19 15.77
C LYS A 171 0.25 4.43 14.88
N LYS A 172 1.29 5.27 14.77
CA LYS A 172 1.27 6.44 13.89
C LYS A 172 1.16 6.04 12.41
N LEU A 173 1.87 5.01 11.98
CA LEU A 173 1.79 4.50 10.61
C LEU A 173 0.42 3.86 10.33
N HIS A 174 -0.16 3.14 11.29
CA HIS A 174 -1.53 2.64 11.17
C HIS A 174 -2.53 3.78 10.88
N ALA A 175 -2.38 4.92 11.55
CA ALA A 175 -3.21 6.10 11.28
C ALA A 175 -2.94 6.74 9.91
N LEU A 176 -1.67 6.82 9.47
CA LEU A 176 -1.34 7.35 8.13
C LEU A 176 -1.93 6.51 6.99
N TYR A 177 -1.89 5.19 7.13
CA TYR A 177 -2.49 4.27 6.16
C TYR A 177 -4.01 4.16 6.27
N ARG A 178 -4.62 4.79 7.27
CA ARG A 178 -6.07 4.83 7.47
C ARG A 178 -6.58 6.27 7.59
N PRO A 179 -6.51 7.07 6.52
CA PRO A 179 -7.05 8.41 6.54
C PRO A 179 -8.54 8.36 6.93
N ASN A 180 -8.95 9.17 7.90
CA ASN A 180 -10.30 9.15 8.49
C ASN A 180 -10.75 7.78 9.05
N GLY A 181 -9.80 6.90 9.40
CA GLY A 181 -10.07 5.56 9.92
C GLY A 181 -10.44 4.54 8.86
N ASP A 182 -10.39 4.88 7.57
CA ASP A 182 -10.73 4.00 6.46
C ASP A 182 -9.58 3.08 6.06
N GLY A 183 -9.86 1.78 5.95
CA GLY A 183 -8.86 0.77 5.60
C GLY A 183 -8.68 0.51 4.10
N THR A 184 -9.35 1.26 3.23
CA THR A 184 -9.45 0.95 1.79
C THR A 184 -8.09 0.90 1.08
N VAL A 185 -7.15 1.80 1.42
CA VAL A 185 -5.76 1.74 0.91
C VAL A 185 -5.11 0.40 1.23
N LEU A 186 -5.17 -0.01 2.49
CA LEU A 186 -4.60 -1.28 2.92
C LEU A 186 -5.33 -2.49 2.32
N SER A 187 -6.66 -2.43 2.16
CA SER A 187 -7.43 -3.50 1.51
C SER A 187 -7.02 -3.68 0.05
N ALA A 188 -6.85 -2.59 -0.69
CA ALA A 188 -6.42 -2.61 -2.08
C ALA A 188 -4.98 -3.14 -2.23
N LEU A 189 -4.12 -2.93 -1.23
CA LEU A 189 -2.75 -3.45 -1.19
C LEU A 189 -2.63 -4.86 -0.60
N TYR A 190 -3.74 -5.50 -0.20
CA TYR A 190 -3.74 -6.78 0.54
C TYR A 190 -2.96 -6.74 1.86
N GLY A 191 -2.87 -5.55 2.46
CA GLY A 191 -2.10 -5.24 3.65
C GLY A 191 -0.79 -4.52 3.33
N ARG A 192 -0.11 -4.08 4.38
CA ARG A 192 1.20 -3.42 4.28
C ARG A 192 2.09 -3.88 5.43
N LYS A 193 3.31 -4.26 5.12
CA LYS A 193 4.32 -4.65 6.12
C LYS A 193 5.15 -3.44 6.52
N ILE A 194 5.43 -3.29 7.81
CA ILE A 194 6.42 -2.36 8.36
C ILE A 194 7.52 -3.21 8.95
N THR A 195 8.74 -3.11 8.44
CA THR A 195 9.87 -3.92 8.90
C THR A 195 10.93 -3.05 9.55
N PHE A 196 11.31 -3.41 10.78
CA PHE A 196 12.37 -2.75 11.52
C PHE A 196 13.70 -3.49 11.37
N TYR A 197 14.75 -2.72 11.15
CA TYR A 197 16.12 -3.20 11.04
C TYR A 197 17.03 -2.43 11.98
N TYR A 198 17.92 -3.14 12.66
CA TYR A 198 19.01 -2.52 13.40
C TYR A 198 20.19 -2.29 12.45
N LEU A 199 20.71 -1.07 12.43
CA LEU A 199 21.93 -0.72 11.72
C LEU A 199 22.92 -0.09 12.73
N PRO A 200 24.10 -0.69 12.94
CA PRO A 200 25.09 -0.12 13.86
C PRO A 200 25.46 1.32 13.46
N PRO A 201 25.72 2.24 14.41
CA PRO A 201 25.94 3.66 14.11
C PRO A 201 27.07 3.97 13.11
N ASN A 202 28.06 3.09 13.00
CA ASN A 202 29.21 3.25 12.09
C ASN A 202 29.03 2.47 10.77
N GLU A 203 27.91 1.78 10.58
CA GLU A 203 27.61 1.03 9.37
C GLU A 203 26.74 1.87 8.43
N THR A 204 27.22 2.07 7.21
CA THR A 204 26.50 2.82 6.18
C THR A 204 25.85 1.90 5.14
N ASP A 205 26.34 0.67 5.00
CA ASP A 205 25.76 -0.33 4.11
C ASP A 205 24.50 -0.95 4.74
N ARG A 206 23.33 -0.56 4.22
CA ARG A 206 22.03 -1.06 4.70
C ARG A 206 21.86 -2.56 4.47
N THR A 207 22.57 -3.17 3.53
CA THR A 207 22.47 -4.62 3.30
C THR A 207 23.04 -5.44 4.46
N ARG A 208 23.82 -4.80 5.33
CA ARG A 208 24.37 -5.38 6.58
C ARG A 208 23.46 -5.17 7.79
N ALA A 209 22.28 -4.58 7.62
CA ALA A 209 21.34 -4.39 8.71
C ALA A 209 20.84 -5.74 9.26
N VAL A 210 20.55 -5.77 10.56
CA VAL A 210 20.03 -6.94 11.26
C VAL A 210 18.52 -6.81 11.36
N PHE A 211 17.79 -7.82 10.89
CA PHE A 211 16.33 -7.87 11.03
C PHE A 211 15.92 -7.89 12.51
N ILE A 212 15.01 -6.99 12.90
CA ILE A 212 14.43 -6.97 14.26
C ILE A 212 13.11 -7.72 14.26
N ALA A 213 12.13 -7.17 13.54
CA ALA A 213 10.75 -7.66 13.48
C ALA A 213 10.00 -6.98 12.34
N PHE A 214 8.89 -7.59 11.92
CA PHE A 214 7.91 -6.93 11.06
C PHE A 214 6.57 -6.79 11.78
N PHE A 215 5.78 -5.84 11.34
CA PHE A 215 4.42 -5.55 11.79
C PHE A 215 3.51 -5.37 10.58
N THR A 216 2.36 -6.02 10.55
CA THR A 216 1.47 -6.01 9.39
C THR A 216 0.22 -5.19 9.66
N LEU A 217 -0.07 -4.24 8.77
CA LEU A 217 -1.29 -3.46 8.72
C LEU A 217 -2.26 -4.12 7.74
N LYS A 218 -3.53 -4.31 8.13
CA LYS A 218 -4.58 -4.88 7.27
C LYS A 218 -5.75 -3.93 7.16
N GLY A 219 -6.34 -3.84 5.97
CA GLY A 219 -7.50 -2.99 5.69
C GLY A 219 -8.72 -3.22 6.58
N PRO A 220 -9.17 -4.45 6.86
CA PRO A 220 -10.32 -4.65 7.74
C PRO A 220 -10.04 -4.34 9.23
N ASN A 221 -8.78 -4.21 9.64
CA ASN A 221 -8.42 -4.16 11.06
C ASN A 221 -8.31 -2.72 11.58
N ASP A 222 -9.12 -2.40 12.59
CA ASP A 222 -8.85 -1.25 13.46
C ASP A 222 -7.57 -1.47 14.28
N TRP A 223 -7.22 -0.52 15.15
CA TRP A 223 -5.96 -0.62 15.91
C TRP A 223 -5.94 -1.82 16.88
N ALA A 224 -7.06 -2.11 17.54
CA ALA A 224 -7.15 -3.23 18.47
C ALA A 224 -7.01 -4.59 17.75
N ALA A 225 -7.70 -4.75 16.62
CA ALA A 225 -7.57 -5.93 15.77
C ALA A 225 -6.18 -6.04 15.16
N THR A 226 -5.56 -4.91 14.80
CA THR A 226 -4.18 -4.89 14.28
C THR A 226 -3.19 -5.37 15.34
N LEU A 227 -3.33 -4.90 16.58
CA LEU A 227 -2.51 -5.37 17.70
C LEU A 227 -2.70 -6.88 17.96
N ALA A 228 -3.95 -7.35 17.91
CA ALA A 228 -4.26 -8.76 18.16
C ALA A 228 -3.65 -9.71 17.12
N ASP A 229 -3.56 -9.28 15.87
CA ASP A 229 -2.99 -10.03 14.73
C ASP A 229 -1.45 -10.02 14.67
N ASN A 230 -0.80 -9.17 15.48
CA ASN A 230 0.65 -8.97 15.46
C ASN A 230 1.35 -9.57 16.70
N PRO A 231 2.68 -9.77 16.65
CA PRO A 231 3.43 -10.31 17.77
C PRO A 231 3.28 -9.51 19.07
N GLY A 232 3.35 -10.20 20.20
CA GLY A 232 3.08 -9.62 21.52
C GLY A 232 1.62 -9.77 21.97
N SER A 233 0.70 -10.13 21.07
CA SER A 233 -0.67 -10.50 21.42
C SER A 233 -0.76 -11.85 22.16
N SER A 234 -1.75 -11.98 23.04
CA SER A 234 -2.18 -13.26 23.61
C SER A 234 -3.68 -13.41 23.37
N SER A 235 -4.18 -14.64 23.20
CA SER A 235 -5.58 -14.90 22.82
C SER A 235 -6.63 -14.35 23.78
N ASN A 236 -6.25 -14.02 25.01
CA ASN A 236 -7.15 -13.61 26.08
C ASN A 236 -7.09 -12.11 26.39
N GLU A 237 -6.09 -11.38 25.87
CA GLU A 237 -5.94 -9.95 26.13
C GLU A 237 -6.76 -9.14 25.12
N LYS A 238 -7.60 -8.24 25.63
CA LYS A 238 -8.47 -7.37 24.83
C LYS A 238 -8.30 -5.90 25.18
N ASP A 239 -7.61 -5.57 26.27
CA ASP A 239 -7.28 -4.20 26.62
C ASP A 239 -6.22 -3.66 25.66
N VAL A 240 -6.55 -2.57 24.98
CA VAL A 240 -5.68 -1.95 23.97
C VAL A 240 -4.37 -1.47 24.61
N THR A 241 -4.43 -0.93 25.83
CA THR A 241 -3.23 -0.44 26.53
C THR A 241 -2.28 -1.59 26.87
N ALA A 242 -2.82 -2.70 27.38
CA ALA A 242 -2.05 -3.91 27.63
C ALA A 242 -1.44 -4.50 26.35
N LEU A 243 -2.20 -4.54 25.24
CA LEU A 243 -1.70 -4.99 23.94
C LEU A 243 -0.55 -4.10 23.42
N GLU A 244 -0.66 -2.77 23.54
CA GLU A 244 0.41 -1.84 23.18
C GLU A 244 1.68 -2.08 24.02
N GLN A 245 1.53 -2.29 25.33
CA GLN A 245 2.65 -2.61 26.22
C GLN A 245 3.30 -3.94 25.88
N ASN A 246 2.50 -4.94 25.49
CA ASN A 246 3.03 -6.24 25.09
C ASN A 246 3.79 -6.16 23.76
N LEU A 247 3.29 -5.40 22.80
CA LEU A 247 4.01 -5.12 21.55
C LEU A 247 5.34 -4.41 21.82
N ALA A 248 5.35 -3.41 22.70
CA ALA A 248 6.58 -2.73 23.10
C ALA A 248 7.59 -3.70 23.74
N ARG A 249 7.14 -4.56 24.65
CA ARG A 249 8.00 -5.58 25.28
C ARG A 249 8.54 -6.60 24.28
N TYR A 250 7.72 -6.99 23.29
CA TYR A 250 8.15 -7.84 22.20
C TYR A 250 9.31 -7.19 21.42
N PHE A 251 9.15 -5.92 21.03
CA PHE A 251 10.21 -5.19 20.34
C PHE A 251 11.48 -5.01 21.17
N ASP A 252 11.38 -4.76 22.48
CA ASP A 252 12.55 -4.71 23.36
C ASP A 252 13.34 -6.01 23.35
N ASN A 253 12.65 -7.15 23.36
CA ASN A 253 13.31 -8.46 23.28
C ASN A 253 14.00 -8.65 21.91
N CYS A 254 13.35 -8.26 20.82
CA CYS A 254 13.94 -8.32 19.48
C CYS A 254 15.17 -7.41 19.34
N LEU A 255 15.11 -6.17 19.86
CA LEU A 255 16.21 -5.22 19.85
C LEU A 255 17.43 -5.75 20.61
N ARG A 256 17.22 -6.40 21.76
CA ARG A 256 18.33 -7.03 22.53
C ARG A 256 19.01 -8.15 21.77
N ASN A 257 18.28 -8.88 20.93
CA ASN A 257 18.85 -9.97 20.13
C ASN A 257 19.53 -9.48 18.84
N ALA A 258 19.20 -8.28 18.38
CA ALA A 258 19.73 -7.71 17.14
C ALA A 258 21.02 -6.89 17.34
N ARG A 259 21.28 -6.43 18.58
CA ARG A 259 22.53 -5.77 19.00
C ARG A 259 23.61 -6.78 19.32
#